data_AF-A0A950D259-F1
#
_entry.id   AF-A0A950D259-F1
#
_cell.length_a   1.000
_cell.length_b   1.000
_cell.length_c   1.000
_cell.angle_alpha   90.00
_cell.angle_beta   90.00
_cell.angle_gamma   90.00
#
_symmetry.space_group_name_H-M   'P 1'
#
loop_
_entity.id
_entity.type
_entity.pdbx_description
1 polymer ?
#
loop_
_entity_poly.entity_id
_entity_poly.type
_entity_poly.pdbx_seq_one_letter_code
_entity_poly.pdbx_strand_id
1 'polypeptide(L)'
;MEIRTQSKTGPQIPSRSDFAASLPAQIDTLSQQWSDRLNHDPASFAAVEVEIHDQFRRLADLMTASLLAEATSPKDQARPGKKLGWQT
;
A
#
# COMPACT_ATOMS: atom_id res chain seq x y z
N MET A 1 -22.62 -30.14 -0.22
CA MET A 1 -21.37 -29.50 -0.71
C MET A 1 -21.29 -28.13 -0.05
N GLU A 2 -20.42 -27.97 0.94
CA GLU A 2 -20.18 -26.68 1.59
C GLU A 2 -18.99 -26.02 0.91
N ILE A 3 -19.22 -24.91 0.20
CA ILE A 3 -18.15 -24.16 -0.44
C ILE A 3 -17.42 -23.38 0.64
N ARG A 4 -16.31 -23.94 1.14
CA ARG A 4 -15.32 -23.21 1.92
C ARG A 4 -14.66 -22.20 0.99
N THR A 5 -15.07 -20.95 1.04
CA THR A 5 -14.44 -19.85 0.31
C THR A 5 -13.09 -19.53 0.93
N GLN A 6 -12.11 -20.32 0.51
CA GLN A 6 -10.70 -20.00 0.28
C GLN A 6 -10.23 -18.65 0.83
N SER A 7 -9.39 -18.73 1.86
CA SER A 7 -8.09 -18.07 1.99
C SER A 7 -7.83 -16.92 1.00
N LYS A 8 -8.17 -15.68 1.38
CA LYS A 8 -7.65 -14.48 0.72
C LYS A 8 -6.55 -13.86 1.58
N THR A 9 -5.56 -14.66 1.93
CA THR A 9 -4.40 -14.24 2.73
C THR A 9 -3.35 -13.61 1.79
N GLY A 10 -3.73 -12.53 1.11
CA GLY A 10 -2.75 -11.62 0.53
C GLY A 10 -2.20 -10.70 1.63
N PRO A 11 -1.01 -10.10 1.45
CA PRO A 11 -0.54 -9.05 2.35
C PRO A 11 -1.65 -8.00 2.50
N GLN A 12 -1.99 -7.66 3.75
CA GLN A 12 -3.00 -6.64 4.02
C GLN A 12 -2.43 -5.29 3.58
N ILE A 13 -2.80 -4.84 2.39
CA ILE A 13 -2.42 -3.53 1.86
C ILE A 13 -3.18 -2.49 2.69
N PRO A 14 -2.50 -1.49 3.29
CA PRO A 14 -3.18 -0.43 4.02
C PRO A 14 -4.13 0.32 3.08
N SER A 15 -5.27 0.75 3.62
CA SER A 15 -6.16 1.63 2.87
C SER A 15 -5.42 2.91 2.49
N ARG A 16 -5.81 3.53 1.38
CA ARG A 16 -5.16 4.77 0.92
C ARG A 16 -5.21 5.88 1.98
N SER A 17 -6.32 5.98 2.72
CA SER A 17 -6.46 6.94 3.82
C SER A 17 -5.51 6.67 4.97
N ASP A 18 -5.35 5.40 5.37
CA ASP A 18 -4.46 5.03 6.47
C ASP A 18 -2.99 5.21 6.08
N PHE A 19 -2.65 4.91 4.83
CA PHE A 19 -1.32 5.16 4.28
C PHE A 19 -1.01 6.67 4.26
N ALA A 20 -1.93 7.49 3.73
CA ALA A 20 -1.74 8.94 3.66
C ALA A 20 -1.63 9.59 5.06
N ALA A 21 -2.40 9.11 6.04
CA ALA A 21 -2.36 9.63 7.40
C ALA A 21 -1.07 9.27 8.15
N SER A 22 -0.48 8.10 7.87
CA SER A 22 0.73 7.61 8.54
C SER A 22 2.03 7.99 7.85
N LEU A 23 1.99 8.42 6.58
CA LEU A 23 3.18 8.70 5.78
C LEU A 23 4.08 9.79 6.37
N PRO A 24 3.57 10.95 6.84
CA PRO A 24 4.42 12.01 7.39
C PRO A 24 5.24 11.52 8.60
N ALA A 25 4.58 10.87 9.56
CA ALA A 25 5.23 10.36 10.77
C ALA A 25 6.30 9.29 10.47
N GLN A 26 6.06 8.46 9.44
CA GLN A 26 7.05 7.47 8.99
C GLN A 26 8.29 8.15 8.38
N ILE A 27 8.09 9.15 7.51
CA ILE A 27 9.19 9.89 6.88
C ILE A 27 10.03 10.63 7.94
N ASP A 28 9.39 11.27 8.90
CA ASP A 28 10.08 11.99 9.98
C ASP A 28 10.93 11.03 10.82
N THR A 29 10.37 9.87 11.17
CA THR A 29 11.08 8.84 11.94
C THR A 29 12.31 8.31 11.20
N LEU A 30 12.19 8.02 9.91
CA LEU A 30 13.30 7.54 9.09
C LEU A 30 14.37 8.63 8.91
N SER A 31 13.94 9.87 8.69
CA SER A 31 14.85 11.02 8.54
C SER A 31 15.68 11.24 9.80
N GLN A 32 15.06 11.11 10.98
CA GLN A 32 15.78 11.22 12.25
C GLN A 32 16.81 10.08 12.40
N GLN A 33 16.44 8.84 12.08
CA GLN A 33 17.36 7.69 12.16
C GLN A 33 18.58 7.84 11.25
N TRP A 34 18.37 8.29 10.01
CA TRP A 34 19.46 8.56 9.08
C TRP A 34 20.33 9.72 9.55
N SER A 35 19.73 10.80 10.06
CA SER A 35 20.46 11.94 10.63
C SER A 35 21.34 11.51 11.80
N ASP A 36 20.80 10.74 12.74
CA ASP A 36 21.54 10.23 13.90
C ASP A 36 22.71 9.34 13.47
N ARG A 37 22.50 8.49 12.45
CA ARG A 37 23.55 7.65 11.88
C ARG A 37 24.64 8.48 11.21
N LEU A 38 24.30 9.49 10.41
CA LEU A 38 25.27 10.35 9.76
C LEU A 38 26.04 11.23 10.76
N ASN A 39 25.41 11.63 11.86
CA ASN A 39 26.06 12.35 12.95
C ASN A 39 27.09 11.47 13.68
N HIS A 40 26.83 10.16 13.79
CA HIS A 40 27.75 9.21 14.41
C HIS A 40 28.86 8.73 13.46
N ASP A 41 28.51 8.46 12.20
CA ASP A 41 29.42 7.97 11.16
C ASP A 41 29.13 8.66 9.81
N PRO A 42 29.80 9.80 9.51
CA PRO A 42 29.65 10.51 8.25
C PRO A 42 30.09 9.70 7.03
N ALA A 43 30.97 8.69 7.19
CA ALA A 43 31.43 7.86 6.08
C ALA A 43 30.33 6.89 5.59
N SER A 44 29.27 6.69 6.39
CA SER A 44 28.13 5.85 6.04
C SER A 44 27.17 6.49 5.02
N PHE A 45 27.44 7.71 4.54
CA PHE A 45 26.54 8.45 3.63
C PHE A 45 26.12 7.65 2.39
N ALA A 46 27.05 6.98 1.72
CA ALA A 46 26.74 6.20 0.53
C ALA A 46 25.76 5.04 0.82
N ALA A 47 25.83 4.44 2.02
CA ALA A 47 24.89 3.41 2.43
C ALA A 47 23.52 4.02 2.77
N VAL A 48 23.51 5.15 3.46
CA VAL A 48 22.28 5.90 3.79
C VAL A 48 21.54 6.34 2.53
N GLU A 49 22.24 6.80 1.50
CA GLU A 49 21.65 7.18 0.21
C GLU A 49 20.90 6.00 -0.45
N VAL A 50 21.52 4.83 -0.48
CA VAL A 50 20.88 3.60 -1.00
C VAL A 50 19.64 3.23 -0.19
N GLU A 51 19.73 3.29 1.14
CA GLU A 51 18.60 3.00 2.04
C GLU A 51 17.43 3.97 1.84
N ILE A 52 17.72 5.27 1.66
CA ILE A 52 16.71 6.28 1.32
C ILE A 52 15.99 5.88 0.03
N HIS A 53 16.73 5.61 -1.04
CA HIS A 53 16.13 5.24 -2.33
C HIS A 53 15.27 3.97 -2.24
N ASP A 54 15.76 2.94 -1.56
CA ASP A 54 15.02 1.70 -1.36
C ASP A 54 13.73 1.92 -0.57
N GLN A 55 13.77 2.76 0.46
CA GLN A 55 12.60 3.06 1.29
C GLN A 55 11.54 3.83 0.50
N PHE A 56 11.95 4.83 -0.30
CA PHE A 56 11.02 5.56 -1.17
C PHE A 56 10.45 4.69 -2.28
N ARG A 57 11.26 3.76 -2.84
CA ARG A 57 10.76 2.77 -3.81
C ARG A 57 9.64 1.92 -3.22
N ARG A 58 9.83 1.39 -2.01
CA ARG A 58 8.79 0.59 -1.32
C ARG A 58 7.53 1.40 -1.02
N LEU A 59 7.66 2.66 -0.62
CA LEU A 59 6.52 3.55 -0.39
C LEU A 59 5.74 3.82 -1.69
N ALA A 60 6.45 4.02 -2.81
CA ALA A 60 5.82 4.19 -4.12
C ALA A 60 5.10 2.91 -4.58
N ASP A 61 5.70 1.73 -4.37
CA ASP A 61 5.08 0.44 -4.66
C ASP A 61 3.81 0.22 -3.83
N LEU A 62 3.84 0.57 -2.54
CA LEU A 62 2.68 0.51 -1.66
C LEU A 62 1.57 1.46 -2.09
N MET A 63 1.88 2.72 -2.43
CA MET A 63 0.90 3.67 -2.96
C MET A 63 0.26 3.15 -4.25
N THR A 64 1.08 2.61 -5.16
CA THR A 64 0.60 1.99 -6.41
C THR A 64 -0.37 0.85 -6.12
N ALA A 65 0.00 -0.03 -5.18
CA ALA A 65 -0.84 -1.16 -4.80
C ALA A 65 -2.15 -0.72 -4.14
N SER A 66 -2.12 0.28 -3.25
CA SER A 66 -3.32 0.85 -2.62
C SER A 66 -4.24 1.49 -3.66
N LEU A 67 -3.70 2.24 -4.63
CA LEU A 67 -4.47 2.83 -5.73
C LEU A 67 -5.11 1.75 -6.61
N LEU A 68 -4.36 0.70 -6.96
CA LEU A 68 -4.90 -0.42 -7.74
C LEU A 68 -6.01 -1.15 -6.98
N ALA A 69 -5.85 -1.38 -5.68
CA ALA A 69 -6.87 -2.01 -4.84
C ALA A 69 -8.16 -1.18 -4.75
N GLU A 70 -8.04 0.15 -4.65
CA GLU A 70 -9.19 1.06 -4.66
C GLU A 70 -9.90 1.03 -6.02
N ALA A 71 -9.16 1.13 -7.13
CA ALA A 71 -9.70 1.13 -8.49
C ALA A 71 -10.35 -0.21 -8.89
N THR A 72 -9.90 -1.32 -8.31
CA THR A 72 -10.40 -2.68 -8.61
C THR A 72 -11.42 -3.20 -7.60
N SER A 73 -11.72 -2.42 -6.55
CA SER A 73 -12.75 -2.78 -5.57
C SER A 73 -14.13 -2.79 -6.23
N PRO A 74 -14.98 -3.84 -6.06
CA PRO A 74 -16.22 -4.02 -6.81
C PRO A 74 -17.35 -3.00 -6.54
N LYS A 75 -17.07 -1.85 -5.93
CA LYS A 75 -18.10 -0.91 -5.47
C LYS A 75 -18.83 -0.17 -6.61
N ASP A 76 -18.48 -0.41 -7.88
CA ASP A 76 -19.15 0.20 -9.03
C ASP A 76 -19.37 -0.73 -10.24
N GLN A 77 -19.32 -2.06 -10.04
CA GLN A 77 -19.75 -3.03 -11.09
C GLN A 77 -21.16 -3.58 -10.89
N ALA A 78 -21.96 -2.97 -10.00
CA ALA A 78 -23.39 -3.26 -9.93
C ALA A 78 -24.14 -2.44 -10.99
N ARG A 79 -24.01 -2.82 -12.28
CA ARG A 79 -25.10 -2.53 -13.21
C ARG A 79 -26.29 -3.38 -12.78
N PRO A 80 -27.45 -2.80 -12.40
CA PRO A 80 -28.60 -3.58 -11.99
C PRO A 80 -29.02 -4.48 -13.15
N GLY A 81 -29.12 -5.78 -12.83
CA GLY A 81 -29.59 -6.80 -13.75
C GLY A 81 -30.90 -6.37 -14.38
N LYS A 82 -30.89 -6.24 -15.70
CA LYS A 82 -32.11 -6.16 -16.49
C LYS A 82 -32.79 -7.52 -16.29
N LYS A 83 -33.85 -7.57 -15.49
CA LYS A 83 -34.71 -8.76 -15.38
C LYS A 83 -35.21 -9.07 -16.79
N LEU A 84 -34.61 -10.06 -17.44
CA LEU A 84 -35.19 -10.66 -18.63
C LEU A 84 -36.28 -11.62 -18.13
N GLY A 85 -37.49 -11.09 -18.02
CA GLY A 85 -38.67 -11.91 -17.82
C GLY A 85 -38.93 -12.74 -19.07
N TRP A 86 -38.80 -14.05 -18.94
CA TRP A 86 -39.49 -15.03 -19.79
C TRP A 86 -40.14 -16.07 -18.87
N GLN A 87 -41.38 -15.77 -18.50
CA GLN A 87 -42.47 -16.71 -18.26
C GLN A 87 -43.51 -16.22 -19.29
N THR A 88 -44.05 -16.99 -20.22
CA THR A 88 -44.33 -18.42 -20.39
C THR A 88 -44.51 -18.67 -21.89
#